data_AF-A0A3N2PE46-F1
#
_entry.id   AF-A0A3N2PE46-F1
#
_cell.length_a   1.000
_cell.length_b   1.000
_cell.length_c   1.000
_cell.angle_alpha   90.00
_cell.angle_beta   90.00
_cell.angle_gamma   90.00
#
_symmetry.space_group_name_H-M   'P 1'
#
loop_
_entity.id
_entity.type
_entity.pdbx_description
1 polymer ?
#
loop_
_entity_poly.entity_id
_entity_poly.type
_entity_poly.pdbx_seq_one_letter_code
_entity_poly.pdbx_strand_id
1 'polypeptide(L)' 'MKLTFIRKTAQSQVNNCPSLYRTDRGTFIVQGWRVSDAEALSQLDIPPHETAVEVPEDVLAEIAKAL' A
#
# COMPACT_ATOMS: atom_id res chain seq x y z
N MET A 1 1.75 5.16 -17.37
CA MET A 1 1.79 3.96 -16.49
C MET A 1 0.41 3.35 -16.51
N LYS A 2 0.30 2.06 -16.82
CA LYS A 2 -0.97 1.32 -16.78
C LYS A 2 -1.02 0.51 -15.49
N LEU A 3 -2.19 0.54 -14.83
CA LEU A 3 -2.41 -0.17 -13.57
C LEU A 3 -3.36 -1.34 -13.80
N THR A 4 -2.98 -2.51 -13.30
CA THR A 4 -3.84 -3.68 -13.19
C THR A 4 -4.18 -3.88 -11.73
N PHE A 5 -5.46 -3.82 -11.39
CA PHE A 5 -5.95 -4.12 -10.05
C PHE A 5 -5.64 -5.57 -9.71
N ILE A 6 -5.05 -5.80 -8.54
CA ILE A 6 -4.76 -7.14 -8.02
C ILE A 6 -5.80 -7.48 -6.97
N ARG A 7 -5.91 -6.65 -5.93
CA ARG A 7 -6.84 -6.88 -4.82
C ARG A 7 -7.06 -5.64 -3.95
N LYS A 8 -8.04 -5.75 -3.06
CA LYS A 8 -8.29 -4.85 -1.93
C LYS A 8 -8.55 -5.68 -0.66
N THR A 9 -8.57 -5.03 0.50
CA THR A 9 -8.94 -5.69 1.77
C THR A 9 -10.36 -6.26 1.71
N ALA A 10 -10.55 -7.45 2.30
CA ALA A 10 -11.82 -8.19 2.27
C ALA A 10 -12.94 -7.56 3.11
N GLN A 11 -12.63 -6.66 4.05
CA GLN A 11 -13.57 -6.24 5.12
C GLN A 11 -14.30 -4.90 4.88
N SER A 12 -14.21 -4.29 3.70
CA SER A 12 -14.70 -2.92 3.53
C SER A 12 -15.89 -2.81 2.57
N GLN A 13 -17.07 -2.67 3.17
CA GLN A 13 -18.36 -2.29 2.55
C GLN A 13 -18.56 -0.76 2.51
N VAL A 14 -17.63 0.05 3.04
CA VAL A 14 -17.82 1.51 3.16
C VAL A 14 -16.50 2.24 2.89
N ASN A 15 -16.48 3.02 1.80
CA ASN A 15 -15.53 4.08 1.41
C ASN A 15 -14.00 3.86 1.61
N ASN A 16 -13.27 3.83 0.49
CA ASN A 16 -11.80 3.92 0.37
C ASN A 16 -10.97 2.81 1.04
N CYS A 17 -10.95 1.64 0.39
CA CYS A 17 -10.17 0.48 0.80
C CYS A 17 -8.72 0.55 0.28
N PRO A 18 -7.72 0.28 1.14
CA PRO A 18 -6.38 -0.04 0.69
C PRO A 18 -6.37 -1.11 -0.41
N SER A 19 -5.57 -0.88 -1.45
CA SER A 19 -5.61 -1.62 -2.70
C SER A 19 -4.22 -1.83 -3.27
N LEU A 20 -4.02 -2.96 -3.93
CA LEU A 20 -2.77 -3.32 -4.58
C LEU A 20 -2.95 -3.35 -6.11
N TYR A 21 -2.03 -2.71 -6.81
CA TYR A 21 -1.99 -2.66 -8.26
C TYR A 21 -0.62 -3.13 -8.76
N ARG A 22 -0.60 -3.84 -9.89
CA ARG A 22 0.62 -4.11 -10.65
C ARG A 22 0.73 -3.10 -11.79
N THR A 23 1.93 -2.61 -12.02
CA THR A 23 2.22 -1.71 -13.16
C THR A 23 2.67 -2.51 -14.38
N ASP A 24 2.52 -1.91 -15.55
CA ASP A 24 3.13 -2.38 -16.80
C ASP A 24 4.67 -2.31 -16.82
N ARG A 25 5.30 -1.86 -15.72
CA ARG A 25 6.75 -1.72 -15.56
C ARG A 25 7.37 -2.80 -14.66
N GLY A 26 6.59 -3.79 -14.24
CA GLY A 26 7.07 -4.81 -13.31
C GLY A 26 7.20 -4.34 -11.86
N THR A 27 6.57 -3.21 -11.51
CA THR A 27 6.50 -2.70 -10.13
C THR A 27 5.08 -2.80 -9.58
N PHE A 28 4.92 -2.53 -8.28
CA PHE A 28 3.62 -2.47 -7.61
C PHE A 28 3.32 -1.06 -7.12
N ILE A 29 2.03 -0.72 -7.06
CA ILE A 29 1.52 0.45 -6.35
C ILE A 29 0.63 -0.04 -5.22
N VAL A 30 0.89 0.47 -4.03
CA VAL A 30 0.11 0.21 -2.82
C VAL A 30 -0.62 1.50 -2.46
N GLN A 31 -1.95 1.43 -2.41
CA GLN A 31 -2.79 2.49 -1.86
C GLN A 31 -3.15 2.12 -0.43
N GLY A 32 -2.99 3.07 0.50
CA GLY A 32 -3.30 2.88 1.92
C GLY A 32 -3.70 4.19 2.59
N TRP A 33 -3.86 4.14 3.91
CA TRP A 33 -4.11 5.33 4.72
C TRP A 33 -2.80 6.06 4.96
N ARG A 34 -2.76 7.38 4.74
CA ARG A 34 -1.55 8.17 5.01
C ARG A 34 -1.19 8.07 6.49
N VAL A 35 0.05 7.70 6.80
CA VAL A 35 0.55 7.69 8.17
C VAL A 35 0.78 9.14 8.61
N SER A 36 0.16 9.53 9.71
CA SER A 36 0.34 10.85 10.35
C SER A 36 0.92 10.77 11.76
N ASP A 37 1.14 9.57 12.28
CA ASP A 37 1.77 9.33 13.58
C ASP A 37 3.26 9.72 13.51
N ALA A 38 3.65 10.72 14.29
CA ALA A 38 5.02 11.22 14.31
C ALA A 38 6.03 10.22 14.89
N GLU A 39 5.63 9.40 15.87
CA GLU A 39 6.50 8.38 16.45
C GLU A 39 6.78 7.27 15.43
N ALA A 40 5.75 6.79 14.73
CA ALA A 40 5.90 5.83 13.64
C ALA A 40 6.76 6.38 12.50
N LEU A 41 6.51 7.63 12.08
CA LEU A 41 7.28 8.28 11.01
C LEU A 41 8.75 8.50 11.40
N SER A 42 9.05 8.78 12.68
CA SER A 42 10.43 8.97 13.15
C SER A 42 11.29 7.70 13.09
N GLN A 43 10.66 6.53 12.99
CA GLN A 43 11.34 5.24 12.82
C GLN A 43 11.71 4.95 11.36
N LEU A 44 11.26 5.77 10.40
CA LEU A 44 11.46 5.61 8.97
C LEU A 44 12.36 6.72 8.43
N ASP A 45 13.28 6.40 7.53
CA ASP A 45 14.08 7.39 6.80
C ASP A 45 13.35 7.80 5.53
N ILE A 46 12.36 8.69 5.66
CA ILE A 46 11.52 9.15 4.55
C ILE A 46 12.02 10.50 4.03
N PRO A 47 12.53 10.59 2.79
CA PRO A 47 12.94 11.86 2.22
C PRO A 47 11.74 12.77 1.93
N PRO A 48 11.93 14.09 1.77
CA PRO A 48 10.82 15.06 1.66
C PRO A 48 9.84 14.85 0.50
N HIS A 49 10.22 14.06 -0.50
CA HIS A 49 9.41 13.76 -1.69
C HIS A 49 8.63 12.44 -1.57
N GLU A 50 8.74 11.75 -0.43
CA GLU A 50 8.08 10.48 -0.16
C GLU A 50 7.05 10.59 0.98
N THR A 51 6.22 9.56 1.12
CA THR A 51 5.27 9.43 2.23
C THR A 51 5.05 7.96 2.54
N ALA A 52 4.71 7.66 3.78
CA ALA A 52 4.26 6.33 4.18
C ALA A 52 2.73 6.21 4.10
N VAL A 53 2.27 5.01 3.76
CA VAL A 53 0.88 4.59 3.90
C VAL A 53 0.80 3.30 4.70
N GLU A 54 -0.24 3.17 5.51
CA GLU A 54 -0.57 1.94 6.22
C GLU A 54 -1.59 1.14 5.41
N VAL A 55 -1.39 -0.17 5.34
CA VAL A 55 -2.30 -1.11 4.69
C VAL A 55 -2.49 -2.35 5.57
N PRO A 56 -3.67 -2.99 5.53
CA PRO A 56 -3.86 -4.27 6.20
C PRO A 56 -2.95 -5.35 5.61
N GLU A 57 -2.50 -6.29 6.44
CA GLU A 57 -1.61 -7.39 6.04
C GLU A 57 -2.17 -8.19 4.87
N ASP A 58 -3.50 -8.37 4.82
CA ASP A 58 -4.14 -9.14 3.77
C ASP A 58 -3.82 -8.53 2.40
N VAL A 59 -3.75 -7.21 2.23
CA VAL A 59 -3.41 -6.54 0.96
C VAL A 59 -2.05 -6.99 0.41
N LEU A 60 -1.07 -7.28 1.26
CA LEU A 60 0.29 -7.66 0.87
C LEU A 60 0.52 -9.19 0.80
N ALA A 61 -0.43 -10.00 1.23
CA ALA A 61 -0.25 -11.45 1.40
C ALA A 61 0.22 -12.22 0.15
N GLU A 62 -0.09 -11.75 -1.07
CA GLU A 62 0.39 -12.40 -2.31
C GLU A 62 1.82 -12.00 -2.68
N ILE A 63 2.24 -10.76 -2.36
CA ILE A 63 3.64 -10.35 -2.56
C ILE A 63 4.55 -11.12 -1.61
N ALA A 64 4.13 -11.29 -0.36
CA ALA A 64 4.90 -12.03 0.64
C ALA A 64 5.08 -13.52 0.30
N LYS A 65 4.13 -14.13 -0.43
CA LYS A 65 4.25 -15.54 -0.89
C LYS A 65 5.17 -15.71 -2.10
N ALA A 66 5.45 -14.63 -2.83
CA ALA A 66 6.31 -14.65 -4.01
C ALA A 66 7.80 -14.35 -3.69
N LEU A 67 8.10 -14.10 -2.41
CA LEU A 67 9.44 -13.95 -1.84
C LEU A 67 9.81 -15.23 -1.07
#